data_AF-A0A7X1AZR4-F1
#
_entry.id   AF-A0A7X1AZR4-F1
#
_cell.length_a   1.000
_cell.length_b   1.000
_cell.length_c   1.000
_cell.angle_alpha   90.00
_cell.angle_beta   90.00
_cell.angle_gamma   90.00
#
_symmetry.space_group_name_H-M   'P 1'
#
loop_
_entity.id
_entity.type
_entity.pdbx_description
1 polymer ?
#
loop_
_entity_poly.entity_id
_entity_poly.type
_entity_poly.pdbx_seq_one_letter_code
_entity_poly.pdbx_strand_id
1 'polypeptide(L)'
;MKQSQRVRVFAGGFFIGCVIAAGIAFLRSASDHSNDPAPLSTFERSAEAIPLPDLPFEHEKAFSIWVSPETGETRWLVQDDSKNLWRVSRLDEQVEILRANEIRVDGNPGIETPALRAGLEHNEFEILTFDPLTKVITVKISPFQPNAIEESVQLLISRDPYILDAGPIPYEETNSEESPPN
;
A
#
# COMPACT_ATOMS: atom_id res chain seq x y z
N MET A 1 -62.25 4.06 10.99
CA MET A 1 -61.52 3.05 10.16
C MET A 1 -61.38 1.76 10.97
N LYS A 2 -61.72 0.61 10.37
CA LYS A 2 -61.63 -0.71 11.03
C LYS A 2 -60.17 -1.10 11.25
N GLN A 3 -59.86 -1.77 12.37
CA GLN A 3 -58.51 -2.18 12.78
C GLN A 3 -57.77 -2.99 11.69
N SER A 4 -58.51 -3.81 10.94
CA SER A 4 -57.98 -4.59 9.80
C SER A 4 -57.42 -3.74 8.65
N GLN A 5 -57.93 -2.52 8.46
CA GLN A 5 -57.47 -1.61 7.41
C GLN A 5 -56.14 -0.95 7.79
N ARG A 6 -55.94 -0.64 9.08
CA ARG A 6 -54.68 -0.10 9.60
C ARG A 6 -53.54 -1.13 9.51
N VAL A 7 -53.84 -2.39 9.80
CA VAL A 7 -52.86 -3.50 9.70
C VAL A 7 -52.43 -3.73 8.25
N ARG A 8 -53.36 -3.64 7.27
CA ARG A 8 -53.02 -3.78 5.85
C ARG A 8 -52.12 -2.66 5.34
N VAL A 9 -52.36 -1.42 5.78
CA VAL A 9 -51.52 -0.27 5.40
C VAL A 9 -50.11 -0.40 6.01
N PHE A 10 -50.01 -0.83 7.27
CA PHE A 10 -48.72 -1.06 7.91
C PHE A 10 -47.93 -2.20 7.24
N ALA A 11 -48.59 -3.34 6.98
CA ALA A 11 -47.96 -4.46 6.29
C ALA A 11 -47.50 -4.07 4.88
N GLY A 12 -48.32 -3.32 4.13
CA GLY A 12 -47.95 -2.79 2.81
C GLY A 12 -46.71 -1.90 2.88
N GLY A 13 -46.66 -0.97 3.84
CA GLY A 13 -45.48 -0.12 4.06
C GLY A 13 -44.23 -0.89 4.44
N PHE A 14 -44.36 -1.91 5.30
CA PHE A 14 -43.24 -2.78 5.71
C PHE A 14 -42.67 -3.57 4.53
N PHE A 15 -43.53 -4.21 3.72
CA PHE A 15 -43.07 -4.97 2.54
C PHE A 15 -42.38 -4.07 1.50
N ILE A 16 -42.92 -2.88 1.23
CA ILE A 16 -42.29 -1.93 0.31
C ILE A 16 -40.94 -1.48 0.87
N GLY A 17 -40.85 -1.19 2.17
CA GLY A 17 -39.59 -0.84 2.83
C GLY A 17 -38.54 -1.95 2.74
N CYS A 18 -38.92 -3.21 2.96
CA CYS A 18 -38.03 -4.36 2.83
C CYS A 18 -37.54 -4.55 1.39
N VAL A 19 -38.41 -4.37 0.39
CA VAL A 19 -38.02 -4.49 -1.03
C VAL A 19 -37.05 -3.39 -1.43
N ILE A 20 -37.27 -2.15 -0.97
CA ILE A 20 -36.35 -1.03 -1.24
C ILE A 20 -35.00 -1.27 -0.54
N ALA A 21 -35.01 -1.68 0.74
CA ALA A 21 -33.79 -1.97 1.48
C ALA A 21 -32.99 -3.12 0.86
N ALA A 22 -33.67 -4.19 0.42
CA ALA A 22 -33.03 -5.30 -0.30
C ALA A 22 -32.46 -4.86 -1.65
N GLY A 23 -33.17 -4.00 -2.40
CA GLY A 23 -32.67 -3.43 -3.65
C GLY A 23 -31.43 -2.56 -3.46
N ILE A 24 -31.41 -1.72 -2.42
CA ILE A 24 -30.24 -0.89 -2.06
C ILE A 24 -29.06 -1.78 -1.63
N ALA A 25 -29.31 -2.83 -0.83
CA ALA A 25 -28.27 -3.79 -0.45
C ALA A 25 -27.69 -4.53 -1.66
N PHE A 26 -28.52 -4.89 -2.63
CA PHE A 26 -28.08 -5.56 -3.87
C PHE A 26 -27.26 -4.63 -4.77
N LEU A 27 -27.66 -3.35 -4.89
CA LEU A 27 -26.90 -2.34 -5.63
C LEU A 27 -25.54 -2.05 -4.96
N ARG A 28 -25.48 -2.04 -3.63
CA ARG A 28 -24.22 -1.90 -2.88
C ARG A 28 -23.31 -3.12 -3.05
N SER A 29 -23.86 -4.32 -3.03
CA SER A 29 -23.09 -5.55 -3.27
C SER A 29 -22.53 -5.65 -4.69
N ALA A 30 -23.15 -4.97 -5.68
CA ALA A 30 -22.62 -4.88 -7.04
C ALA A 30 -21.54 -3.79 -7.20
N SER A 31 -21.52 -2.77 -6.32
CA SER A 31 -20.47 -1.76 -6.26
C SER A 31 -19.28 -2.16 -5.39
N ASP A 32 -19.44 -3.14 -4.50
CA ASP A 32 -18.33 -3.89 -3.91
C ASP A 32 -17.74 -4.79 -5.01
N HIS A 33 -17.14 -4.16 -6.03
CA HIS A 33 -16.07 -4.80 -6.77
C HIS A 33 -15.01 -5.12 -5.71
N SER A 34 -15.00 -6.36 -5.23
CA SER A 34 -13.78 -6.96 -4.73
C SER A 34 -12.81 -6.91 -5.90
N ASN A 35 -12.06 -5.80 -6.02
CA ASN A 35 -10.81 -5.76 -6.74
C ASN A 35 -9.89 -6.68 -5.96
N ASP A 36 -10.09 -7.99 -6.08
CA ASP A 36 -9.12 -8.96 -5.63
C ASP A 36 -7.83 -8.56 -6.34
N PRO A 37 -6.81 -8.13 -5.57
CA PRO A 37 -5.62 -7.59 -6.17
C PRO A 37 -5.00 -8.67 -7.06
N ALA A 38 -4.43 -8.26 -8.20
CA ALA A 38 -3.77 -9.19 -9.08
C ALA A 38 -2.72 -10.01 -8.29
N PRO A 39 -2.60 -11.32 -8.55
CA PRO A 39 -1.63 -12.14 -7.85
C PRO A 39 -0.22 -11.58 -8.07
N LEU A 40 0.54 -11.49 -6.98
CA LEU A 40 1.92 -11.01 -7.02
C LEU A 40 2.83 -12.06 -7.67
N SER A 41 3.80 -11.60 -8.47
CA SER A 41 4.80 -12.47 -9.07
C SER A 41 5.60 -13.22 -8.03
N THR A 42 5.93 -14.48 -8.33
CA THR A 42 6.80 -15.27 -7.46
C THR A 42 8.26 -14.91 -7.68
N PHE A 43 9.05 -14.98 -6.60
CA PHE A 43 10.48 -14.68 -6.59
C PHE A 43 11.25 -15.77 -5.85
N GLU A 44 12.33 -16.23 -6.45
CA GLU A 44 13.25 -17.21 -5.85
C GLU A 44 14.54 -16.52 -5.42
N ARG A 45 15.04 -16.86 -4.22
CA ARG A 45 16.32 -16.32 -3.76
C ARG A 45 17.44 -16.91 -4.62
N SER A 46 18.21 -16.07 -5.28
CA SER A 46 19.36 -16.50 -6.05
C SER A 46 20.55 -16.81 -5.14
N ALA A 47 21.18 -17.95 -5.37
CA ALA A 47 22.48 -18.30 -4.80
C ALA A 47 23.65 -17.83 -5.68
N GLU A 48 23.36 -17.45 -6.93
CA GLU A 48 24.35 -16.96 -7.88
C GLU A 48 24.63 -15.47 -7.66
N ALA A 49 25.89 -15.08 -7.88
CA ALA A 49 26.30 -13.69 -7.83
C ALA A 49 25.85 -12.98 -9.12
N ILE A 50 24.63 -12.44 -9.11
CA ILE A 50 24.13 -11.60 -10.21
C ILE A 50 24.61 -10.16 -9.95
N PRO A 51 25.35 -9.55 -10.89
CA PRO A 51 25.87 -8.20 -10.70
C PRO A 51 24.74 -7.20 -10.57
N LEU A 52 24.85 -6.36 -9.54
CA LEU A 52 24.01 -5.18 -9.32
C LEU A 52 24.25 -4.19 -10.48
N PRO A 53 23.21 -3.51 -11.01
CA PRO A 53 23.40 -2.42 -11.95
C PRO A 53 24.14 -1.24 -11.31
N ASP A 54 24.65 -0.33 -12.14
CA ASP A 54 25.21 0.94 -11.66
C ASP A 54 24.12 1.73 -10.94
N LEU A 55 24.40 2.16 -9.71
CA LEU A 55 23.46 2.89 -8.86
C LEU A 55 23.86 4.38 -8.76
N PRO A 56 22.88 5.29 -8.59
CA PRO A 56 23.15 6.71 -8.43
C PRO A 56 23.71 7.10 -7.04
N PHE A 57 24.00 6.13 -6.18
CA PHE A 57 24.53 6.34 -4.83
C PHE A 57 25.61 5.33 -4.45
N GLU A 58 26.49 5.75 -3.52
CA GLU A 58 27.46 4.87 -2.88
C GLU A 58 26.76 3.89 -1.94
N HIS A 59 27.19 2.62 -1.96
CA HIS A 59 26.59 1.56 -1.17
C HIS A 59 27.63 0.66 -0.52
N GLU A 60 27.34 0.25 0.72
CA GLU A 60 28.22 -0.60 1.49
C GLU A 60 28.08 -2.07 1.11
N LYS A 61 26.84 -2.52 0.84
CA LYS A 61 26.54 -3.96 0.72
C LYS A 61 25.23 -4.29 0.00
N ALA A 62 25.26 -5.37 -0.79
CA ALA A 62 24.07 -6.10 -1.23
C ALA A 62 23.85 -7.34 -0.34
N PHE A 63 22.64 -7.53 0.19
CA PHE A 63 22.31 -8.59 1.16
C PHE A 63 21.73 -9.85 0.53
N SER A 64 20.81 -9.63 -0.41
CA SER A 64 19.97 -10.67 -0.98
C SER A 64 19.64 -10.30 -2.42
N ILE A 65 19.54 -11.35 -3.24
CA ILE A 65 19.17 -11.26 -4.64
C ILE A 65 18.01 -12.23 -4.84
N TRP A 66 16.97 -11.78 -5.53
CA TRP A 66 15.85 -12.60 -5.94
C TRP A 66 15.63 -12.48 -7.44
N VAL A 67 15.16 -13.56 -8.07
CA VAL A 67 14.83 -13.58 -9.49
C VAL A 67 13.42 -14.12 -9.64
N SER A 68 12.59 -13.44 -10.41
CA SER A 68 11.29 -13.98 -10.80
C SER A 68 11.47 -14.95 -11.96
N PRO A 69 11.10 -16.23 -11.82
CA PRO A 69 11.18 -17.19 -12.92
C PRO A 69 10.15 -16.88 -14.02
N GLU A 70 9.11 -16.12 -13.69
CA GLU A 70 8.00 -15.78 -14.59
C GLU A 70 8.36 -14.64 -15.54
N THR A 71 8.98 -13.58 -15.02
CA THR A 71 9.26 -12.35 -15.78
C THR A 71 10.74 -12.17 -16.10
N GLY A 72 11.64 -12.85 -15.39
CA GLY A 72 13.08 -12.59 -15.43
C GLY A 72 13.49 -11.35 -14.62
N GLU A 73 12.56 -10.69 -13.92
CA GLU A 73 12.86 -9.56 -13.06
C GLU A 73 13.85 -9.98 -11.95
N THR A 74 14.91 -9.22 -11.77
CA THR A 74 15.86 -9.41 -10.67
C THR A 74 15.68 -8.30 -9.64
N ARG A 75 15.61 -8.67 -8.36
CA ARG A 75 15.52 -7.74 -7.23
C ARG A 75 16.73 -7.91 -6.32
N TRP A 76 17.33 -6.80 -5.92
CA TRP A 76 18.40 -6.75 -4.94
C TRP A 76 17.95 -5.97 -3.71
N LEU A 77 18.38 -6.42 -2.53
CA LEU A 77 18.34 -5.62 -1.31
C LEU A 77 19.72 -5.04 -1.06
N VAL A 78 19.82 -3.71 -1.01
CA VAL A 78 21.07 -2.95 -0.89
C VAL A 78 21.00 -2.02 0.33
N GLN A 79 22.14 -1.80 1.00
CA GLN A 79 22.29 -0.76 2.04
C GLN A 79 23.25 0.31 1.57
N ASP A 80 22.81 1.56 1.64
CA ASP A 80 23.67 2.72 1.43
C ASP A 80 24.52 3.04 2.68
N ASP A 81 25.48 3.95 2.54
CA ASP A 81 26.39 4.39 3.62
C ASP A 81 25.66 5.09 4.78
N SER A 82 24.45 5.59 4.53
CA SER A 82 23.56 6.15 5.55
C SER A 82 22.72 5.08 6.25
N LYS A 83 23.01 3.80 6.00
CA LYS A 83 22.33 2.62 6.53
C LYS A 83 20.89 2.43 6.07
N ASN A 84 20.47 3.17 5.06
CA ASN A 84 19.15 3.02 4.46
C ASN A 84 19.08 1.75 3.62
N LEU A 85 17.92 1.11 3.59
CA LEU A 85 17.70 -0.09 2.79
C LEU A 85 16.92 0.24 1.53
N TRP A 86 17.46 -0.20 0.40
CA TRP A 86 16.92 0.03 -0.92
C TRP A 86 16.64 -1.29 -1.62
N ARG A 87 15.48 -1.38 -2.25
CA ARG A 87 15.14 -2.42 -3.21
C ARG A 87 15.48 -1.88 -4.58
N VAL A 88 16.39 -2.55 -5.26
CA VAL A 88 16.68 -2.30 -6.67
C VAL A 88 16.01 -3.39 -7.46
N SER A 89 15.16 -3.04 -8.42
CA SER A 89 14.52 -3.97 -9.34
C SER A 89 15.05 -3.71 -10.76
N ARG A 90 15.36 -4.78 -11.49
CA ARG A 90 15.72 -4.70 -12.92
C ARG A 90 14.88 -5.68 -13.71
N LEU A 91 14.15 -5.16 -14.70
CA LEU A 91 13.50 -5.93 -15.75
C LEU A 91 13.98 -5.38 -17.09
N ASP A 92 14.62 -6.23 -17.89
CA ASP A 92 15.31 -5.82 -19.11
C ASP A 92 16.31 -4.67 -18.85
N GLU A 93 16.09 -3.51 -19.47
CA GLU A 93 16.92 -2.30 -19.33
C GLU A 93 16.35 -1.30 -18.28
N GLN A 94 15.20 -1.58 -17.69
CA GLN A 94 14.57 -0.68 -16.72
C GLN A 94 15.02 -1.01 -15.31
N VAL A 95 15.55 0.00 -14.62
CA VAL A 95 15.97 -0.07 -13.22
C VAL A 95 15.04 0.80 -12.37
N GLU A 96 14.47 0.21 -11.33
CA GLU A 96 13.66 0.90 -10.33
C GLU A 96 14.37 0.80 -8.97
N ILE A 97 14.42 1.91 -8.24
CA ILE A 97 15.05 1.98 -6.91
C ILE A 97 14.03 2.54 -5.93
N LEU A 98 13.66 1.73 -4.93
CA LEU A 98 12.67 2.08 -3.92
C LEU A 98 13.22 1.85 -2.51
N ARG A 99 12.71 2.59 -1.51
CA ARG A 99 12.97 2.25 -0.11
C ARG A 99 12.41 0.86 0.21
N ALA A 100 13.26 -0.04 0.69
CA ALA A 100 12.88 -1.41 1.01
C ALA A 100 12.20 -1.53 2.38
N ASN A 101 12.47 -0.58 3.27
CA ASN A 101 12.05 -0.63 4.67
C ASN A 101 10.91 0.32 5.02
N GLU A 102 10.43 1.11 4.07
CA GLU A 102 9.50 2.21 4.31
C GLU A 102 8.52 2.32 3.15
N ILE A 103 7.26 2.51 3.51
CA ILE A 103 6.21 2.93 2.57
C ILE A 103 5.55 4.19 3.10
N ARG A 104 5.08 5.00 2.16
CA ARG A 104 4.27 6.17 2.44
C ARG A 104 2.80 5.81 2.38
N VAL A 105 2.04 6.32 3.34
CA VAL A 105 0.61 6.09 3.49
C VAL A 105 -0.08 7.43 3.63
N ASP A 106 -1.05 7.68 2.74
CA ASP A 106 -1.87 8.87 2.78
C ASP A 106 -3.20 8.52 3.46
N GLY A 107 -3.41 9.05 4.67
CA GLY A 107 -4.63 8.82 5.44
C GLY A 107 -5.83 9.61 4.92
N ASN A 108 -7.03 9.08 5.15
CA ASN A 108 -8.26 9.78 4.78
C ASN A 108 -8.44 11.05 5.63
N PRO A 109 -8.55 12.25 5.02
CA PRO A 109 -8.70 13.51 5.75
C PRO A 109 -10.01 13.60 6.55
N GLY A 110 -11.03 12.81 6.20
CA GLY A 110 -12.29 12.72 6.94
C GLY A 110 -12.19 11.94 8.26
N ILE A 111 -11.04 11.32 8.54
CA ILE A 111 -10.81 10.52 9.75
C ILE A 111 -9.94 11.28 10.76
N GLU A 112 -10.32 11.19 12.04
CA GLU A 112 -9.54 11.76 13.12
C GLU A 112 -8.16 11.12 13.23
N THR A 113 -7.13 11.93 13.48
CA THR A 113 -5.73 11.48 13.60
C THR A 113 -5.54 10.30 14.56
N PRO A 114 -6.13 10.29 15.78
CA PRO A 114 -5.96 9.17 16.70
C PRO A 114 -6.55 7.86 16.16
N ALA A 115 -7.66 7.92 15.43
CA ALA A 115 -8.30 6.74 14.85
C ALA A 115 -7.47 6.16 13.70
N LEU A 116 -6.91 7.03 12.85
CA LEU A 116 -6.00 6.62 11.76
C LEU A 116 -4.75 5.92 12.31
N ARG A 117 -4.14 6.50 13.35
CA ARG A 117 -2.99 5.92 14.04
C ARG A 117 -3.31 4.57 14.68
N ALA A 118 -4.40 4.49 15.44
CA ALA A 118 -4.81 3.24 16.07
C ALA A 118 -5.11 2.15 15.03
N GLY A 119 -5.67 2.53 13.87
CA GLY A 119 -5.88 1.62 12.75
C GLY A 119 -4.57 1.01 12.22
N LEU A 120 -3.54 1.82 12.02
CA LEU A 120 -2.23 1.32 11.57
C LEU A 120 -1.53 0.45 12.61
N GLU A 121 -1.50 0.90 13.87
CA GLU A 121 -0.87 0.16 14.97
C GLU A 121 -1.55 -1.20 15.22
N HIS A 122 -2.89 -1.27 15.09
CA HIS A 122 -3.63 -2.52 15.20
C HIS A 122 -3.30 -3.54 14.11
N ASN A 123 -2.86 -3.08 12.94
CA ASN A 123 -2.45 -3.91 11.81
C ASN A 123 -0.93 -4.12 11.78
N GLU A 124 -0.25 -3.94 12.92
CA GLU A 124 1.18 -4.22 13.10
C GLU A 124 2.12 -3.34 12.24
N PHE A 125 1.61 -2.22 11.70
CA PHE A 125 2.44 -1.23 11.03
C PHE A 125 3.09 -0.29 12.05
N GLU A 126 4.41 -0.37 12.19
CA GLU A 126 5.21 0.55 13.00
C GLU A 126 5.31 1.91 12.31
N ILE A 127 4.78 2.96 12.94
CA ILE A 127 4.81 4.33 12.41
C ILE A 127 6.17 4.96 12.70
N LEU A 128 6.87 5.37 11.65
CA LEU A 128 8.17 6.04 11.73
C LEU A 128 8.02 7.55 11.81
N THR A 129 7.19 8.12 10.93
CA THR A 129 6.90 9.55 10.89
C THR A 129 5.42 9.78 10.64
N PHE A 130 4.92 10.88 11.18
CA PHE A 130 3.52 11.25 11.06
C PHE A 130 3.39 12.78 10.96
N ASP A 131 2.87 13.26 9.83
CA ASP A 131 2.51 14.67 9.67
C ASP A 131 0.99 14.85 9.92
N PRO A 132 0.59 15.45 11.05
CA PRO A 132 -0.82 15.63 11.40
C PRO A 132 -1.58 16.56 10.46
N LEU A 133 -0.91 17.50 9.79
CA LEU A 133 -1.54 18.50 8.93
C LEU A 133 -1.86 17.91 7.56
N THR A 134 -0.96 17.09 7.03
CA THR A 134 -1.10 16.47 5.70
C THR A 134 -1.64 15.04 5.77
N LYS A 135 -1.71 14.42 6.97
CA LYS A 135 -2.11 13.02 7.20
C LYS A 135 -1.23 12.01 6.48
N VAL A 136 -0.01 12.43 6.11
CA VAL A 136 1.02 11.56 5.53
C VAL A 136 1.73 10.81 6.64
N ILE A 137 1.82 9.50 6.48
CA ILE A 137 2.40 8.58 7.46
C ILE A 137 3.46 7.74 6.75
N THR A 138 4.64 7.65 7.34
CA THR A 138 5.64 6.67 6.89
C THR A 138 5.60 5.51 7.85
N VAL A 139 5.39 4.30 7.34
CA VAL A 139 5.39 3.08 8.13
C VAL A 139 6.53 2.17 7.71
N LYS A 140 7.01 1.40 8.68
CA LYS A 140 8.09 0.45 8.48
C LYS A 140 7.58 -0.84 7.84
N ILE A 141 8.41 -1.41 6.96
CA ILE A 141 8.21 -2.71 6.35
C ILE A 141 9.22 -3.68 6.97
N SER A 142 8.72 -4.80 7.51
CA SER A 142 9.57 -5.86 8.06
C SER A 142 8.77 -7.18 8.13
N PRO A 143 9.39 -8.34 7.84
CA PRO A 143 10.77 -8.52 7.36
C PRO A 143 10.94 -8.15 5.88
N PHE A 144 12.18 -7.94 5.42
CA PHE A 144 12.46 -7.65 4.01
C PHE A 144 12.30 -8.92 3.15
N GLN A 145 11.30 -8.91 2.28
CA GLN A 145 10.96 -9.96 1.32
C GLN A 145 10.81 -9.33 -0.07
N PRO A 146 10.95 -10.11 -1.16
CA PRO A 146 10.93 -9.56 -2.52
C PRO A 146 9.67 -8.74 -2.83
N ASN A 147 8.52 -9.16 -2.29
CA ASN A 147 7.22 -8.52 -2.49
C ASN A 147 6.70 -7.74 -1.26
N ALA A 148 7.53 -7.50 -0.25
CA ALA A 148 7.06 -6.94 1.03
C ALA A 148 6.38 -5.57 0.86
N ILE A 149 6.83 -4.76 -0.10
CA ILE A 149 6.23 -3.46 -0.44
C ILE A 149 4.82 -3.68 -1.00
N GLU A 150 4.70 -4.50 -2.05
CA GLU A 150 3.44 -4.75 -2.73
C GLU A 150 2.40 -5.38 -1.80
N GLU A 151 2.82 -6.36 -0.98
CA GLU A 151 1.95 -6.99 0.02
C GLU A 151 1.45 -5.98 1.06
N SER A 152 2.34 -5.11 1.55
CA SER A 152 1.98 -4.06 2.52
C SER A 152 1.02 -3.04 1.92
N VAL A 153 1.25 -2.63 0.67
CA VAL A 153 0.38 -1.70 -0.06
C VAL A 153 -1.00 -2.30 -0.26
N GLN A 154 -1.10 -3.55 -0.74
CA GLN A 154 -2.38 -4.24 -0.89
C GLN A 154 -3.12 -4.35 0.46
N LEU A 155 -2.40 -4.70 1.52
CA LEU A 155 -2.97 -4.81 2.86
C LEU A 155 -3.52 -3.47 3.38
N LEU A 156 -2.82 -2.36 3.14
CA LEU A 156 -3.22 -1.02 3.57
C LEU A 156 -4.39 -0.47 2.76
N ILE A 157 -4.36 -0.63 1.44
CA ILE A 157 -5.45 -0.19 0.56
C ILE A 157 -6.74 -0.95 0.85
N SER A 158 -6.67 -2.22 1.30
CA SER A 158 -7.85 -2.96 1.75
C SER A 158 -8.52 -2.40 3.02
N ARG A 159 -7.93 -1.38 3.67
CA ARG A 159 -8.42 -0.78 4.93
C ARG A 159 -9.25 0.48 4.70
N ASP A 160 -10.11 0.44 3.70
CA ASP A 160 -11.19 1.42 3.53
C ASP A 160 -12.03 1.50 4.84
N PRO A 161 -12.39 2.70 5.34
CA PRO A 161 -12.16 4.04 4.78
C PRO A 161 -10.97 4.81 5.36
N TYR A 162 -10.05 4.15 6.05
CA TYR A 162 -8.99 4.82 6.81
C TYR A 162 -7.84 5.29 5.92
N ILE A 163 -7.45 4.48 4.95
CA ILE A 163 -6.34 4.74 4.04
C ILE A 163 -6.90 5.19 2.70
N LEU A 164 -6.43 6.33 2.20
CA LEU A 164 -6.78 6.82 0.86
C LEU A 164 -5.87 6.19 -0.19
N ASP A 165 -4.57 6.18 0.09
CA ASP A 165 -3.56 5.62 -0.79
C ASP A 165 -2.34 5.14 0.00
N ALA A 166 -1.58 4.22 -0.56
CA ALA A 166 -0.31 3.75 -0.03
C ALA A 166 0.63 3.38 -1.18
N GLY A 167 1.89 3.79 -1.08
CA GLY A 167 2.86 3.59 -2.14
C GLY A 167 4.30 3.51 -1.65
N PRO A 168 5.20 2.98 -2.50
CA PRO A 168 6.62 2.98 -2.20
C PRO A 168 7.19 4.39 -2.20
N ILE A 169 8.33 4.56 -1.53
CA ILE A 169 9.12 5.79 -1.59
C ILE A 169 10.22 5.59 -2.64
N PRO A 170 10.14 6.25 -3.82
CA PRO A 170 11.17 6.13 -4.84
C PRO A 170 12.47 6.81 -4.39
N TYR A 171 13.58 6.40 -4.97
CA TYR A 171 14.81 7.17 -4.90
C TYR A 171 14.63 8.46 -5.71
N GLU A 172 14.57 9.59 -5.01
CA GLU A 172 14.65 10.91 -5.64
C GLU A 172 16.11 11.36 -5.59
N GLU A 173 16.78 11.43 -6.76
CA GLU A 173 18.06 12.14 -6.87
C GLU A 173 17.84 13.54 -6.33
N THR A 174 18.45 13.86 -5.20
CA THR A 174 18.35 15.19 -4.63
C THR A 174 19.07 16.13 -5.60
N ASN A 175 18.33 16.75 -6.53
CA ASN A 175 18.80 17.83 -7.38
C ASN A 175 19.22 19.00 -6.48
N SER A 176 20.43 18.89 -5.93
CA SER A 176 21.13 19.93 -5.20
C SER A 176 21.78 20.87 -6.21
N GLU A 177 20.99 21.42 -7.13
CA GLU A 177 21.34 22.62 -7.87
C GLU A 177 20.68 23.83 -7.19
N GLU A 178 20.98 24.05 -5.92
CA GLU A 178 20.86 25.38 -5.33
C GLU A 178 22.20 26.09 -5.58
N SER A 179 22.34 26.65 -6.78
CA SER A 179 23.44 27.57 -7.09
C SER A 179 23.38 28.74 -6.10
N PRO A 180 24.49 29.15 -5.46
CA PRO A 180 24.46 30.27 -4.53
C PRO A 180 24.07 31.55 -5.28
N PRO A 181 23.27 32.45 -4.67
CA PRO A 181 22.99 33.75 -5.27
C PRO A 181 24.30 34.53 -5.42
N ASN A 182 24.49 35.09 -6.62
CA ASN A 182 25.59 36.00 -6.98
C ASN A 182 25.77 37.16 -6.00
#